data_AF-A0A258D5Y3-F1
#
_entry.id   AF-A0A258D5Y3-F1
#
_cell.length_a   1.000
_cell.length_b   1.000
_cell.length_c   1.000
_cell.angle_alpha   90.00
_cell.angle_beta   90.00
_cell.angle_gamma   90.00
#
_symmetry.space_group_name_H-M   'P 1'
#
loop_
_entity.id
_entity.type
_entity.pdbx_description
1 polymer ?
#
loop_
_entity_poly.entity_id
_entity_poly.type
_entity_poly.pdbx_seq_one_letter_code
_entity_poly.pdbx_strand_id
1 'polypeptide(L)'
;MESRRKAGRAPARVEEPSRRAMMVGGAVACGVSGMPLLQVRAAPSVAICHRWLAVDAEKRHLQLEWGRLEGRLMTKHNWYKLTPAQQADVPEGARLSEIDARLDVLEVEGHALLKAMRPKPAKSVEAVIAYLSVAARLIFVEDHPEAHGLITRAVRDLAALSGVK
;
A
#
# COMPACT_ATOMS: atom_id res chain seq x y z
N MET A 1 12.47 43.30 -43.39
CA MET A 1 13.87 43.76 -43.27
C MET A 1 14.33 43.36 -41.88
N GLU A 2 15.02 42.23 -41.78
CA GLU A 2 16.44 42.10 -41.34
C GLU A 2 16.61 42.40 -39.83
N SER A 3 17.30 41.62 -38.99
CA SER A 3 18.32 40.59 -39.19
C SER A 3 18.53 39.77 -37.89
N ARG A 4 19.21 38.62 -38.04
CA ARG A 4 19.68 37.59 -37.06
C ARG A 4 20.45 38.18 -35.86
N ARG A 5 20.64 37.47 -34.72
CA ARG A 5 21.51 36.28 -34.44
C ARG A 5 21.16 35.79 -33.01
N LYS A 6 20.92 34.51 -32.65
CA LYS A 6 21.67 33.23 -32.69
C LYS A 6 23.09 33.27 -32.08
N ALA A 7 23.18 32.86 -30.81
CA ALA A 7 24.35 32.31 -30.12
C ALA A 7 23.79 31.46 -28.96
N GLY A 8 24.26 30.28 -28.58
CA GLY A 8 25.36 29.43 -29.00
C GLY A 8 25.32 28.26 -28.02
N ARG A 9 25.18 27.03 -28.53
CA ARG A 9 25.13 25.77 -27.78
C ARG A 9 26.55 25.43 -27.31
N ALA A 10 26.76 25.26 -26.01
CA ALA A 10 28.00 24.71 -25.44
C ALA A 10 27.82 23.21 -25.13
N PRO A 11 28.79 22.34 -25.46
CA PRO A 11 28.66 20.88 -25.35
C PRO A 11 29.07 20.31 -23.97
N ALA A 12 28.67 19.05 -23.79
CA ALA A 12 28.77 18.20 -22.61
C ALA A 12 30.20 18.00 -22.09
N ARG A 13 30.33 17.94 -20.75
CA ARG A 13 31.49 17.36 -20.07
C ARG A 13 31.25 15.88 -19.82
N VAL A 14 32.07 15.06 -20.45
CA VAL A 14 32.28 13.65 -20.16
C VAL A 14 33.37 13.60 -19.10
N GLU A 15 33.09 13.04 -17.92
CA GLU A 15 34.14 12.63 -16.99
C GLU A 15 34.31 11.12 -17.10
N GLU A 16 35.48 10.71 -17.58
CA GLU A 16 35.98 9.34 -17.48
C GLU A 16 36.89 9.18 -16.25
N PRO A 17 36.95 7.97 -15.66
CA PRO A 17 37.43 7.71 -14.31
C PRO A 17 38.96 7.50 -14.23
N SER A 18 39.59 8.05 -13.18
CA SER A 18 41.02 7.86 -12.90
C SER A 18 41.29 6.90 -11.74
N ARG A 19 41.57 5.64 -12.12
CA ARG A 19 42.67 4.76 -11.71
C ARG A 19 43.35 4.98 -10.34
N ARG A 20 43.00 4.15 -9.36
CA ARG A 20 43.89 3.39 -8.44
C ARG A 20 43.00 2.53 -7.53
N ALA A 21 42.74 1.27 -7.89
CA ALA A 21 43.59 0.11 -7.62
C ALA A 21 43.76 -0.16 -6.11
N MET A 22 42.94 -1.09 -5.58
CA MET A 22 43.39 -2.05 -4.58
C MET A 22 42.56 -3.33 -4.68
N MET A 23 43.09 -4.29 -5.45
CA MET A 23 42.70 -5.70 -5.44
C MET A 23 43.73 -6.46 -4.60
N VAL A 24 43.29 -7.13 -3.53
CA VAL A 24 43.74 -8.45 -3.02
C VAL A 24 42.59 -8.88 -2.09
N GLY A 25 41.93 -10.04 -2.18
CA GLY A 25 42.27 -11.32 -2.77
C GLY A 25 41.95 -12.39 -1.70
N GLY A 26 40.91 -13.19 -1.92
CA GLY A 26 40.54 -14.29 -1.02
C GLY A 26 39.30 -15.05 -1.50
N ALA A 27 39.50 -16.00 -2.42
CA ALA A 27 38.56 -17.10 -2.71
C ALA A 27 38.65 -18.15 -1.57
N VAL A 28 37.72 -19.05 -1.27
CA VAL A 28 36.94 -19.98 -2.13
C VAL A 28 35.75 -20.52 -1.30
N ALA A 29 34.59 -20.75 -1.95
CA ALA A 29 33.76 -21.95 -1.74
C ALA A 29 32.70 -22.04 -2.85
N CYS A 30 32.87 -23.00 -3.76
CA CYS A 30 31.85 -23.40 -4.72
C CYS A 30 30.74 -24.20 -4.03
N GLY A 31 29.50 -23.94 -4.42
CA GLY A 31 28.56 -25.01 -4.76
C GLY A 31 27.55 -25.41 -3.69
N VAL A 32 26.40 -24.74 -3.68
CA VAL A 32 25.15 -25.47 -3.91
C VAL A 32 24.31 -24.66 -4.89
N SER A 33 24.09 -25.24 -6.06
CA SER A 33 23.07 -24.87 -7.01
C SER A 33 21.70 -25.03 -6.35
N GLY A 34 21.33 -24.07 -5.50
CA GLY A 34 19.93 -23.78 -5.25
C GLY A 34 19.40 -23.23 -6.56
N MET A 35 18.53 -23.99 -7.23
CA MET A 35 17.62 -23.42 -8.23
C MET A 35 17.19 -22.04 -7.70
N PRO A 36 17.22 -20.97 -8.50
CA PRO A 36 16.42 -19.84 -8.11
C PRO A 36 15.02 -20.44 -8.02
N LEU A 37 14.50 -20.59 -6.78
CA LEU A 37 13.08 -20.41 -6.58
C LEU A 37 12.82 -19.18 -7.41
N LEU A 38 12.05 -19.34 -8.48
CA LEU A 38 11.46 -18.21 -9.16
C LEU A 38 10.64 -17.57 -8.03
N GLN A 39 11.28 -16.71 -7.24
CA GLN A 39 10.61 -15.66 -6.54
C GLN A 39 10.09 -14.87 -7.72
N VAL A 40 8.89 -15.24 -8.15
CA VAL A 40 8.01 -14.39 -8.91
C VAL A 40 7.90 -13.17 -8.02
N ARG A 41 8.86 -12.25 -8.22
CA ARG A 41 8.90 -10.99 -7.51
C ARG A 41 7.66 -10.32 -8.03
N ALA A 42 6.60 -10.36 -7.21
CA ALA A 42 5.30 -9.83 -7.57
C ALA A 42 5.52 -8.52 -8.29
N ALA A 43 4.92 -8.38 -9.48
CA ALA A 43 5.09 -7.18 -10.27
C ALA A 43 4.86 -5.97 -9.35
N PRO A 44 5.64 -4.89 -9.44
CA PRO A 44 5.54 -3.77 -8.50
C PRO A 44 4.10 -3.25 -8.30
N SER A 45 3.24 -3.37 -9.32
CA SER A 45 1.81 -3.07 -9.24
C SER A 45 1.02 -4.01 -8.30
N VAL A 46 1.29 -5.31 -8.34
CA VAL A 46 0.65 -6.33 -7.49
C VAL A 46 1.02 -6.10 -6.02
N ALA A 47 2.31 -5.83 -5.77
CA ALA A 47 2.79 -5.53 -4.41
C ALA A 47 2.11 -4.29 -3.80
N ILE A 48 1.93 -3.22 -4.58
CA ILE A 48 1.22 -2.00 -4.13
C ILE A 48 -0.25 -2.32 -3.81
N CYS A 49 -0.92 -3.13 -4.63
CA CYS A 49 -2.30 -3.55 -4.37
C CYS A 49 -2.43 -4.36 -3.09
N HIS A 50 -1.55 -5.35 -2.86
CA HIS A 50 -1.55 -6.13 -1.62
C HIS A 50 -1.25 -5.27 -0.39
N ARG A 51 -0.30 -4.32 -0.50
CA ARG A 51 -0.03 -3.41 0.60
C ARG A 51 -1.26 -2.58 0.95
N TRP A 52 -1.96 -2.07 -0.06
CA TRP A 52 -3.19 -1.32 0.18
C TRP A 52 -4.29 -2.19 0.81
N LEU A 53 -4.47 -3.43 0.34
CA LEU A 53 -5.43 -4.37 0.93
C LEU A 53 -5.12 -4.68 2.40
N ALA A 54 -3.83 -4.73 2.77
CA ALA A 54 -3.42 -4.91 4.16
C ALA A 54 -3.75 -3.67 5.03
N VAL A 55 -3.48 -2.45 4.52
CA VAL A 55 -3.87 -1.19 5.18
C VAL A 55 -5.38 -1.13 5.38
N ASP A 56 -6.14 -1.47 4.35
CA ASP A 56 -7.60 -1.50 4.33
C ASP A 56 -8.20 -2.53 5.32
N ALA A 57 -7.57 -3.69 5.47
CA ALA A 57 -7.94 -4.68 6.48
C ALA A 57 -7.64 -4.21 7.91
N GLU A 58 -6.48 -3.58 8.13
CA GLU A 58 -6.10 -3.03 9.43
C GLU A 58 -7.06 -1.91 9.86
N LYS A 59 -7.40 -0.97 8.95
CA LYS A 59 -8.39 0.09 9.21
C LYS A 59 -9.71 -0.49 9.70
N ARG A 60 -10.26 -1.50 9.02
CA ARG A 60 -11.54 -2.12 9.43
C ARG A 60 -11.45 -2.82 10.78
N HIS A 61 -10.35 -3.53 11.04
CA HIS A 61 -10.14 -4.17 12.34
C HIS A 61 -10.14 -3.11 13.47
N LEU A 62 -9.38 -2.03 13.27
CA LEU A 62 -9.28 -0.93 14.23
C LEU A 62 -10.61 -0.20 14.42
N GLN A 63 -11.38 0.04 13.35
CA GLN A 63 -12.72 0.64 13.44
C GLN A 63 -13.69 -0.22 14.27
N LEU A 64 -13.64 -1.55 14.10
CA LEU A 64 -14.45 -2.47 14.92
C LEU A 64 -14.00 -2.48 16.39
N GLU A 65 -12.70 -2.47 16.64
CA GLU A 65 -12.15 -2.36 18.00
C GLU A 65 -12.58 -1.05 18.66
N TRP A 66 -12.44 0.06 17.94
CA TRP A 66 -12.83 1.40 18.36
C TRP A 66 -14.31 1.45 18.73
N GLY A 67 -15.22 1.00 17.87
CA GLY A 67 -16.66 1.02 18.15
C GLY A 67 -17.04 0.16 19.37
N ARG A 68 -16.38 -0.99 19.55
CA ARG A 68 -16.56 -1.82 20.75
C ARG A 68 -16.06 -1.13 22.02
N LEU A 69 -14.92 -0.44 21.94
CA LEU A 69 -14.32 0.26 23.06
C LEU A 69 -15.15 1.49 23.45
N GLU A 70 -15.57 2.27 22.46
CA GLU A 70 -16.46 3.41 22.62
C GLU A 70 -17.77 3.00 23.30
N GLY A 71 -18.45 1.95 22.80
CA GLY A 71 -19.70 1.48 23.41
C GLY A 71 -19.53 1.07 24.87
N ARG A 72 -18.40 0.46 25.24
CA ARG A 72 -18.09 0.14 26.66
C ARG A 72 -17.85 1.40 27.48
N LEU A 73 -17.09 2.35 26.96
CA LEU A 73 -16.79 3.61 27.65
C LEU A 73 -18.05 4.46 27.85
N MET A 74 -18.93 4.53 26.86
CA MET A 74 -20.24 5.16 26.98
C MET A 74 -21.05 4.52 28.11
N THR A 75 -21.11 3.19 28.15
CA THR A 75 -21.94 2.45 29.11
C THR A 75 -21.40 2.54 30.54
N LYS A 76 -20.08 2.43 30.72
CA LYS A 76 -19.45 2.35 32.05
C LYS A 76 -19.07 3.69 32.65
N HIS A 77 -18.62 4.63 31.83
CA HIS A 77 -18.00 5.87 32.29
C HIS A 77 -18.77 7.13 31.89
N ASN A 78 -19.92 6.99 31.20
CA ASN A 78 -20.63 8.12 30.58
C ASN A 78 -19.66 8.98 29.75
N TRP A 79 -18.80 8.34 28.96
CA TRP A 79 -17.61 8.92 28.32
C TRP A 79 -17.75 10.36 27.80
N TYR A 80 -18.81 10.66 27.05
CA TYR A 80 -19.02 11.99 26.47
C TYR A 80 -19.48 13.08 27.44
N LYS A 81 -19.84 12.72 28.68
CA LYS A 81 -20.11 13.69 29.75
C LYS A 81 -18.85 14.07 30.53
N LEU A 82 -17.73 13.37 30.28
CA LEU A 82 -16.47 13.64 30.92
C LEU A 82 -15.76 14.80 30.24
N THR A 83 -15.13 15.66 31.04
CA THR A 83 -14.16 16.64 30.55
C THR A 83 -12.89 15.94 30.03
N PRO A 84 -12.07 16.60 29.20
CA PRO A 84 -10.82 16.02 28.72
C PRO A 84 -9.88 15.55 29.84
N ALA A 85 -9.82 16.28 30.96
CA ALA A 85 -9.03 15.88 32.12
C ALA A 85 -9.55 14.58 32.75
N GLN A 86 -10.87 14.45 32.91
CA GLN A 86 -11.50 13.23 33.42
C GLN A 86 -11.39 12.05 32.45
N GLN A 87 -11.34 12.31 31.14
CA GLN A 87 -11.08 11.28 30.14
C GLN A 87 -9.65 10.75 30.23
N ALA A 88 -8.67 11.62 30.51
CA ALA A 88 -7.28 11.22 30.69
C ALA A 88 -7.08 10.29 31.91
N ASP A 89 -7.95 10.38 32.90
CA ASP A 89 -7.93 9.51 34.09
C ASP A 89 -8.54 8.11 33.84
N VAL A 90 -9.12 7.85 32.66
CA VAL A 90 -9.67 6.54 32.29
C VAL A 90 -8.66 5.79 31.42
N PRO A 91 -8.02 4.72 31.94
CA PRO A 91 -6.98 3.99 31.21
C PRO A 91 -7.45 3.45 29.86
N GLU A 92 -8.69 2.98 29.78
CA GLU A 92 -9.29 2.47 28.54
C GLU A 92 -9.48 3.56 27.47
N GLY A 93 -9.53 4.83 27.86
CA GLY A 93 -9.62 5.97 26.95
C GLY A 93 -8.35 6.19 26.13
N ALA A 94 -7.17 5.89 26.69
CA ALA A 94 -5.90 6.01 25.99
C ALA A 94 -5.87 5.15 24.71
N ARG A 95 -6.48 3.96 24.76
CA ARG A 95 -6.56 3.06 23.62
C ARG A 95 -7.42 3.63 22.47
N LEU A 96 -8.46 4.42 22.74
CA LEU A 96 -9.20 5.10 21.67
C LEU A 96 -8.28 6.06 20.92
N SER A 97 -7.54 6.90 21.65
CA SER A 97 -6.61 7.87 21.05
C SER A 97 -5.49 7.19 20.26
N GLU A 98 -4.96 6.05 20.73
CA GLU A 98 -4.01 5.25 19.97
C GLU A 98 -4.59 4.74 18.64
N ILE A 99 -5.83 4.24 18.67
CA ILE A 99 -6.51 3.76 17.47
C ILE A 99 -6.74 4.92 16.49
N ASP A 100 -7.22 6.07 16.97
CA ASP A 100 -7.44 7.26 16.15
C ASP A 100 -6.14 7.70 15.45
N ALA A 101 -5.05 7.82 16.21
CA ALA A 101 -3.73 8.17 15.66
C ALA A 101 -3.24 7.15 14.61
N ARG A 102 -3.51 5.85 14.83
CA ARG A 102 -3.15 4.82 13.85
C ARG A 102 -4.02 4.89 12.60
N LEU A 103 -5.32 5.17 12.73
CA LEU A 103 -6.23 5.34 11.61
C LEU A 103 -5.83 6.53 10.74
N ASP A 104 -5.39 7.65 11.33
CA ASP A 104 -4.88 8.81 10.59
C ASP A 104 -3.66 8.45 9.72
N VAL A 105 -2.70 7.70 10.28
CA VAL A 105 -1.52 7.24 9.54
C VAL A 105 -1.93 6.31 8.39
N LEU A 106 -2.84 5.37 8.65
CA LEU A 106 -3.33 4.43 7.65
C LEU A 106 -4.13 5.12 6.54
N GLU A 107 -4.84 6.20 6.85
CA GLU A 107 -5.57 7.00 5.87
C GLU A 107 -4.61 7.66 4.87
N VAL A 108 -3.55 8.31 5.39
CA VAL A 108 -2.52 8.92 4.55
C VAL A 108 -1.81 7.88 3.70
N GLU A 109 -1.44 6.75 4.30
CA GLU A 109 -0.78 5.65 3.59
C GLU A 109 -1.67 5.07 2.47
N GLY A 110 -2.93 4.78 2.78
CA GLY A 110 -3.91 4.26 1.82
C GLY A 110 -4.10 5.17 0.62
N HIS A 111 -4.24 6.48 0.86
CA HIS A 111 -4.32 7.48 -0.20
C HIS A 111 -3.06 7.55 -1.07
N ALA A 112 -1.88 7.50 -0.45
CA ALA A 112 -0.61 7.50 -1.17
C ALA A 112 -0.47 6.26 -2.07
N LEU A 113 -0.87 5.09 -1.58
CA LEU A 113 -0.87 3.84 -2.34
C LEU A 113 -1.84 3.88 -3.52
N LEU A 114 -3.08 4.36 -3.34
CA LEU A 114 -4.04 4.55 -4.45
C LEU A 114 -3.49 5.49 -5.51
N LYS A 115 -2.86 6.60 -5.09
CA LYS A 115 -2.20 7.53 -6.03
C LYS A 115 -1.05 6.87 -6.77
N ALA A 116 -0.31 5.96 -6.13
CA ALA A 116 0.76 5.18 -6.76
C ALA A 116 0.22 4.12 -7.75
N MET A 117 -1.01 3.62 -7.54
CA MET A 117 -1.69 2.67 -8.44
C MET A 117 -2.16 3.25 -9.78
N ARG A 118 -1.80 4.52 -10.09
CA ARG A 118 -2.12 5.23 -11.35
C ARG A 118 -2.33 4.28 -12.53
N PRO A 119 -3.39 4.47 -13.33
CA PRO A 119 -3.81 3.53 -14.36
C PRO A 119 -2.68 3.29 -15.35
N LYS A 120 -2.01 2.16 -15.17
CA LYS A 120 -1.07 1.57 -16.11
C LYS A 120 -1.68 0.26 -16.57
N PRO A 121 -1.54 -0.11 -17.85
CA PRO A 121 -2.01 -1.40 -18.32
C PRO A 121 -1.46 -2.53 -17.44
N ALA A 122 -2.35 -3.37 -16.92
CA ALA A 122 -1.96 -4.57 -16.21
C ALA A 122 -1.17 -5.48 -17.16
N LYS A 123 -0.05 -6.01 -16.68
CA LYS A 123 0.85 -6.87 -17.48
C LYS A 123 0.67 -8.36 -17.20
N SER A 124 -0.24 -8.72 -16.31
CA SER A 124 -0.56 -10.10 -15.93
C SER A 124 -1.99 -10.21 -15.42
N VAL A 125 -2.56 -11.42 -15.45
CA VAL A 125 -3.89 -11.69 -14.87
C VAL A 125 -3.87 -11.46 -13.36
N GLU A 126 -2.78 -11.82 -12.69
CA GLU A 126 -2.56 -11.52 -11.26
C GLU A 126 -2.68 -10.01 -10.97
N ALA A 127 -2.12 -9.15 -11.82
CA ALA A 127 -2.26 -7.71 -11.67
C ALA A 127 -3.72 -7.25 -11.85
N VAL A 128 -4.46 -7.83 -12.81
CA VAL A 128 -5.89 -7.53 -12.99
C VAL A 128 -6.68 -7.94 -11.76
N ILE A 129 -6.46 -9.15 -11.24
CA ILE A 129 -7.08 -9.65 -10.01
C ILE A 129 -6.80 -8.72 -8.83
N ALA A 130 -5.55 -8.27 -8.67
CA ALA A 130 -5.15 -7.37 -7.60
C ALA A 130 -5.85 -6.00 -7.69
N TYR A 131 -5.93 -5.41 -8.90
CA TYR A 131 -6.65 -4.16 -9.12
C TYR A 131 -8.15 -4.29 -8.85
N LEU A 132 -8.78 -5.36 -9.32
CA LEU A 132 -10.20 -5.61 -9.08
C LEU A 132 -10.48 -5.88 -7.59
N SER A 133 -9.56 -6.52 -6.89
CA SER A 133 -9.66 -6.72 -5.44
C SER A 133 -9.63 -5.39 -4.68
N VAL A 134 -8.76 -4.46 -5.07
CA VAL A 134 -8.77 -3.09 -4.52
C VAL A 134 -10.08 -2.39 -4.87
N ALA A 135 -10.53 -2.47 -6.13
CA ALA A 135 -11.78 -1.84 -6.56
C ALA A 135 -13.00 -2.35 -5.78
N ALA A 136 -13.09 -3.67 -5.53
CA ALA A 136 -14.15 -4.26 -4.72
C ALA A 136 -14.21 -3.65 -3.32
N ARG A 137 -13.07 -3.29 -2.72
CA ARG A 137 -12.99 -2.72 -1.37
C ARG A 137 -13.30 -1.23 -1.31
N LEU A 138 -13.16 -0.52 -2.42
CA LEU A 138 -13.52 0.90 -2.55
C LEU A 138 -15.02 1.09 -2.76
N ILE A 139 -15.72 0.08 -3.25
CA ILE A 139 -17.17 0.11 -3.41
C ILE A 139 -17.81 -0.30 -2.08
N PHE A 140 -18.61 0.59 -1.51
CA PHE A 140 -19.40 0.27 -0.32
C PHE A 140 -20.54 -0.68 -0.71
N VAL A 141 -20.59 -1.85 -0.07
CA VAL A 141 -21.50 -2.93 -0.49
C VAL A 141 -22.94 -2.59 -0.16
N GLU A 142 -23.16 -1.79 0.88
CA GLU A 142 -24.45 -1.30 1.32
C GLU A 142 -25.08 -0.35 0.29
N ASP A 143 -24.24 0.46 -0.40
CA ASP A 143 -24.70 1.40 -1.43
C ASP A 143 -24.79 0.75 -2.82
N HIS A 144 -23.91 -0.22 -3.09
CA HIS A 144 -23.73 -0.80 -4.43
C HIS A 144 -23.52 -2.33 -4.38
N PRO A 145 -24.50 -3.11 -3.89
CA PRO A 145 -24.35 -4.54 -3.67
C PRO A 145 -24.13 -5.32 -4.97
N GLU A 146 -24.79 -4.93 -6.07
CA GLU A 146 -24.63 -5.58 -7.37
C GLU A 146 -23.23 -5.33 -7.95
N ALA A 147 -22.73 -4.09 -7.89
CA ALA A 147 -21.40 -3.76 -8.40
C ALA A 147 -20.31 -4.48 -7.61
N HIS A 148 -20.40 -4.46 -6.27
CA HIS A 148 -19.49 -5.21 -5.41
C HIS A 148 -19.53 -6.71 -5.74
N GLY A 149 -20.73 -7.29 -5.90
CA GLY A 149 -20.94 -8.70 -6.25
C GLY A 149 -20.32 -9.08 -7.60
N LEU A 150 -20.53 -8.26 -8.63
CA LEU A 150 -19.96 -8.48 -9.96
C LEU A 150 -18.43 -8.43 -9.96
N ILE A 151 -17.83 -7.45 -9.28
CA ILE A 151 -16.36 -7.35 -9.20
C ILE A 151 -15.78 -8.53 -8.41
N THR A 152 -16.37 -8.87 -7.26
CA THR A 152 -15.93 -10.00 -6.44
C THR A 152 -16.03 -11.32 -7.20
N ARG A 153 -17.10 -11.51 -7.97
CA ARG A 153 -17.24 -12.67 -8.86
C ARG A 153 -16.18 -12.68 -9.95
N ALA A 154 -15.94 -11.55 -10.63
CA ALA A 154 -14.92 -11.45 -11.67
C ALA A 154 -13.51 -11.79 -11.15
N VAL A 155 -13.18 -11.35 -9.93
CA VAL A 155 -11.93 -11.73 -9.23
C VAL A 155 -11.81 -13.24 -9.10
N ARG A 156 -12.86 -13.91 -8.61
CA ARG A 156 -12.89 -15.37 -8.42
C ARG A 156 -12.78 -16.12 -9.76
N ASP A 157 -13.54 -15.69 -10.75
CA ASP A 157 -13.59 -16.33 -12.07
C ASP A 157 -12.23 -16.19 -12.78
N LEU A 158 -11.59 -15.01 -12.70
CA LEU A 158 -10.24 -14.80 -13.25
C LEU A 158 -9.18 -15.64 -12.54
N ALA A 159 -9.24 -15.77 -11.21
CA ALA A 159 -8.32 -16.62 -10.46
C ALA A 159 -8.45 -18.09 -10.89
N ALA A 160 -9.68 -18.59 -10.98
CA ALA A 160 -9.97 -19.96 -11.42
C ALA A 160 -9.48 -20.23 -12.86
N LEU A 161 -9.71 -19.30 -13.79
CA LEU A 161 -9.31 -19.45 -15.20
C LEU A 161 -7.79 -19.33 -15.42
N SER A 162 -7.08 -18.61 -14.56
CA SER A 162 -5.63 -18.38 -14.69
C SER A 162 -4.77 -19.36 -13.89
N GLY A 163 -5.38 -20.21 -13.06
CA GLY A 163 -4.66 -21.12 -12.16
C GLY A 163 -3.93 -20.40 -11.02
N VAL A 164 -4.18 -19.09 -10.82
CA VAL A 164 -3.69 -18.32 -9.69
C VAL A 164 -4.50 -18.75 -8.46
N LYS A 165 -3.84 -19.40 -7.50
CA LYS A 165 -4.44 -19.82 -6.21
C LYS A 165 -4.25 -18.77 -5.14
#